data_AF-X1AKR9-F1
#
_entry.id   AF-X1AKR9-F1
#
_cell.length_a   1.000
_cell.length_b   1.000
_cell.length_c   1.000
_cell.angle_alpha   90.00
_cell.angle_beta   90.00
_cell.angle_gamma   90.00
#
_symmetry.space_group_name_H-M   'P 1'
#
loop_
_entity.id
_entity.type
_entity.pdbx_description
1 polymer ?
#
loop_
_entity_poly.entity_id
_entity_poly.type
_entity_poly.pdbx_seq_one_letter_code
_entity_poly.pdbx_strand_id
1 'polypeptide(L)'
;HTIARAVAETGRYEPGSPQFEEAFNEVINDPDLTTGSKFQDQSKIYHADANYNFSHVTDFADIQVGGSYRHYKLNSFGTIYTDADGPINYSEVGFYAQFQKKFADERFKLTFSLRYDKSELFDGNISPRLALGYTLGEKRDHNIRLSYQTGFRNPTTQDLFIGLNAGSSILVGSAEENLDRDIRTFPVSQSGQNLGQPATSTILGRAAYENSFSEISVLKFEETGDVTDLVISNPDIVKPEQVATIELGYRGKISILTIDFSTYYSKYKDFISNEKVEVPLYGDVGTPLAVSAIQFGDFETYQ
;
A
#
# COMPACT_ATOMS: atom_id res chain seq x y z
N HIS A 1 -22.88 -40.22 1.48
CA HIS A 1 -22.95 -39.18 0.43
C HIS A 1 -24.36 -38.61 0.27
N THR A 2 -25.36 -39.40 -0.17
CA THR A 2 -26.75 -38.90 -0.37
C THR A 2 -27.42 -38.31 0.87
N ILE A 3 -27.23 -38.94 2.04
CA ILE A 3 -27.75 -38.43 3.32
C ILE A 3 -27.07 -37.10 3.70
N ALA A 4 -25.75 -37.01 3.57
CA ALA A 4 -25.00 -35.78 3.85
C ALA A 4 -25.42 -34.63 2.92
N ARG A 5 -25.72 -34.92 1.65
CA ARG A 5 -26.27 -33.94 0.71
C ARG A 5 -27.67 -33.49 1.14
N ALA A 6 -28.58 -34.41 1.45
CA ALA A 6 -29.93 -34.05 1.89
C ALA A 6 -29.94 -33.17 3.16
N VAL A 7 -29.01 -33.44 4.08
CA VAL A 7 -28.80 -32.59 5.27
C VAL A 7 -28.25 -31.21 4.89
N ALA A 8 -27.27 -31.13 3.99
CA ALA A 8 -26.70 -29.86 3.52
C ALA A 8 -27.69 -28.99 2.73
N GLU A 9 -28.69 -29.59 2.10
CA GLU A 9 -29.75 -28.90 1.36
C GLU A 9 -30.89 -28.40 2.26
N THR A 10 -30.89 -28.78 3.54
CA THR A 10 -31.93 -28.36 4.49
C THR A 10 -31.78 -26.87 4.81
N GLY A 11 -32.81 -26.07 4.54
CA GLY A 11 -32.81 -24.62 4.79
C GLY A 11 -32.27 -23.77 3.62
N ARG A 12 -31.87 -24.38 2.50
CA ARG A 12 -31.48 -23.64 1.29
C ARG A 12 -32.72 -23.06 0.59
N TYR A 13 -32.63 -21.82 0.14
CA TYR A 13 -33.61 -21.28 -0.81
C TYR A 13 -33.40 -21.87 -2.20
N GLU A 14 -34.46 -22.35 -2.84
CA GLU A 14 -34.36 -22.90 -4.19
C GLU A 14 -34.08 -21.79 -5.20
N PRO A 15 -33.09 -21.92 -6.10
CA PRO A 15 -32.82 -20.93 -7.13
C PRO A 15 -34.08 -20.57 -7.93
N GLY A 16 -34.38 -19.27 -8.02
CA GLY A 16 -35.60 -18.76 -8.69
C GLY A 16 -36.88 -18.84 -7.85
N SER A 17 -36.81 -19.27 -6.59
CA SER A 17 -37.90 -19.08 -5.63
C SER A 17 -37.96 -17.63 -5.14
N PRO A 18 -39.12 -17.12 -4.69
CA PRO A 18 -39.22 -15.77 -4.13
C PRO A 18 -38.25 -15.52 -2.98
N GLN A 19 -38.04 -16.51 -2.10
CA GLN A 19 -37.11 -16.40 -0.96
C GLN A 19 -35.65 -16.31 -1.43
N PHE A 20 -35.30 -17.03 -2.50
CA PHE A 20 -33.97 -16.93 -3.10
C PHE A 20 -33.76 -15.55 -3.72
N GLU A 21 -34.75 -15.04 -4.46
CA GLU A 21 -34.66 -13.72 -5.08
C GLU A 21 -34.57 -12.60 -4.04
N GLU A 22 -35.31 -12.69 -2.93
CA GLU A 22 -35.24 -11.76 -1.81
C GLU A 22 -33.85 -11.76 -1.17
N ALA A 23 -33.34 -12.93 -0.77
CA ALA A 23 -32.01 -13.05 -0.17
C ALA A 23 -30.89 -12.66 -1.13
N PHE A 24 -31.03 -13.00 -2.42
CA PHE A 24 -30.09 -12.55 -3.45
C PHE A 24 -30.07 -11.03 -3.54
N ASN A 25 -31.25 -10.40 -3.60
CA ASN A 25 -31.36 -8.94 -3.67
C ASN A 25 -30.86 -8.25 -2.40
N GLU A 26 -31.03 -8.85 -1.23
CA GLU A 26 -30.45 -8.37 0.03
C GLU A 26 -28.92 -8.35 -0.05
N VAL A 27 -28.31 -9.50 -0.36
CA VAL A 27 -26.84 -9.65 -0.43
C VAL A 27 -26.21 -8.73 -1.47
N ILE A 28 -26.77 -8.63 -2.68
CA ILE A 28 -26.17 -7.77 -3.73
C ILE A 28 -26.30 -6.27 -3.46
N ASN A 29 -27.16 -5.86 -2.53
CA ASN A 29 -27.38 -4.46 -2.18
C ASN A 29 -26.74 -4.06 -0.85
N ASP A 30 -26.35 -5.02 -0.02
CA ASP A 30 -25.63 -4.82 1.24
C ASP A 30 -24.12 -4.55 1.00
N PRO A 31 -23.62 -3.37 1.37
CA PRO A 31 -22.22 -3.01 1.21
C PRO A 31 -21.28 -3.51 2.32
N ASP A 32 -21.80 -4.12 3.38
CA ASP A 32 -20.96 -4.76 4.40
C ASP A 32 -20.39 -6.06 3.84
N LEU A 33 -19.06 -6.17 3.69
CA LEU A 33 -18.43 -7.36 3.11
C LEU A 33 -18.51 -8.60 4.02
N THR A 34 -18.97 -8.46 5.26
CA THR A 34 -19.19 -9.59 6.17
C THR A 34 -20.57 -10.24 5.97
N THR A 35 -21.54 -9.54 5.37
CA THR A 35 -22.93 -9.99 5.18
C THR A 35 -23.46 -9.84 3.75
N GLY A 36 -22.79 -9.03 2.92
CA GLY A 36 -23.20 -8.63 1.59
C GLY A 36 -22.10 -8.77 0.53
N SER A 37 -22.43 -8.40 -0.71
CA SER A 37 -21.53 -8.48 -1.86
C SER A 37 -21.41 -7.19 -2.65
N LYS A 38 -21.98 -6.08 -2.18
CA LYS A 38 -21.94 -4.80 -2.90
C LYS A 38 -20.61 -4.08 -2.63
N PHE A 39 -19.82 -3.89 -3.67
CA PHE A 39 -18.66 -3.01 -3.59
C PHE A 39 -19.07 -1.55 -3.82
N GLN A 40 -18.96 -0.70 -2.80
CA GLN A 40 -19.44 0.68 -2.85
C GLN A 40 -18.28 1.69 -2.78
N ASP A 41 -17.96 2.33 -3.91
CA ASP A 41 -16.92 3.35 -3.99
C ASP A 41 -17.29 4.47 -4.98
N GLN A 42 -17.12 5.72 -4.54
CA GLN A 42 -17.28 6.94 -5.34
C GLN A 42 -16.04 7.84 -5.25
N SER A 43 -14.88 7.25 -4.97
CA SER A 43 -13.59 7.93 -4.95
C SER A 43 -13.25 8.56 -6.31
N LYS A 44 -12.53 9.69 -6.28
CA LYS A 44 -12.15 10.46 -7.47
C LYS A 44 -10.70 10.92 -7.37
N ILE A 45 -10.06 11.00 -8.53
CA ILE A 45 -8.76 11.64 -8.70
C ILE A 45 -8.90 12.76 -9.72
N TYR A 46 -8.43 13.94 -9.35
CA TYR A 46 -8.28 15.08 -10.25
C TYR A 46 -6.80 15.27 -10.52
N HIS A 47 -6.40 15.34 -11.79
CA HIS A 47 -5.00 15.45 -12.19
C HIS A 47 -4.82 16.53 -13.24
N ALA A 48 -3.78 17.34 -13.07
CA ALA A 48 -3.36 18.33 -14.04
C ALA A 48 -1.84 18.25 -14.20
N ASP A 49 -1.37 18.30 -15.44
CA ASP A 49 0.05 18.36 -15.78
C ASP A 49 0.33 19.46 -16.79
N ALA A 50 1.55 19.99 -16.73
CA ALA A 50 2.05 20.96 -17.69
C ALA A 50 3.52 20.64 -17.99
N ASN A 51 3.90 20.75 -19.26
CA ASN A 51 5.28 20.60 -19.73
C ASN A 51 5.59 21.70 -20.74
N TYR A 52 6.82 22.23 -20.68
CA TYR A 52 7.31 23.21 -21.63
C TYR A 52 8.71 22.84 -22.12
N ASN A 53 8.87 22.85 -23.45
CA ASN A 53 10.12 22.53 -24.12
C ASN A 53 10.75 23.80 -24.72
N PHE A 54 11.98 24.09 -24.30
CA PHE A 54 12.74 25.27 -24.70
C PHE A 54 13.54 25.10 -26.00
N SER A 55 13.32 24.03 -26.77
CA SER A 55 14.05 23.76 -28.02
C SER A 55 13.96 24.87 -29.07
N HIS A 56 12.98 25.77 -28.98
CA HIS A 56 12.82 26.93 -29.85
C HIS A 56 13.48 28.22 -29.30
N VAL A 57 13.89 28.21 -28.03
CA VAL A 57 14.50 29.35 -27.33
C VAL A 57 16.02 29.24 -27.34
N THR A 58 16.56 28.02 -27.32
CA THR A 58 18.01 27.79 -27.31
C THR A 58 18.40 26.52 -28.06
N ASP A 59 19.48 26.61 -28.82
CA ASP A 59 20.12 25.46 -29.49
C ASP A 59 21.25 24.85 -28.64
N PHE A 60 21.56 25.42 -27.47
CA PHE A 60 22.68 24.97 -26.64
C PHE A 60 22.47 23.55 -26.07
N ALA A 61 21.21 23.21 -25.75
CA ALA A 61 20.77 21.96 -25.18
C ALA A 61 19.24 21.83 -25.29
N ASP A 62 18.75 20.60 -25.29
CA ASP A 62 17.32 20.33 -25.11
C ASP A 62 16.98 20.50 -23.62
N ILE A 63 16.21 21.54 -23.30
CA ILE A 63 15.79 21.83 -21.93
C ILE A 63 14.26 21.69 -21.86
N GLN A 64 13.79 20.98 -20.85
CA GLN A 64 12.37 20.82 -20.56
C GLN A 64 12.10 21.03 -19.08
N VAL A 65 10.99 21.68 -18.76
CA VAL A 65 10.49 21.80 -17.40
C VAL A 65 9.02 21.48 -17.38
N GLY A 66 8.54 20.93 -16.28
CA GLY A 66 7.12 20.70 -16.11
C GLY A 66 6.75 20.48 -14.67
N GLY A 67 5.46 20.32 -14.46
CA GLY A 67 4.89 20.05 -13.15
C GLY A 67 3.59 19.29 -13.26
N SER A 68 3.17 18.75 -12.13
CA SER A 68 1.92 18.02 -12.00
C SER A 68 1.29 18.31 -10.64
N TYR A 69 -0.02 18.40 -10.62
CA TYR A 69 -0.83 18.44 -9.42
C TYR A 69 -1.83 17.29 -9.46
N ARG A 70 -2.02 16.62 -8.33
CA ARG A 70 -3.01 15.57 -8.16
C ARG A 70 -3.77 15.78 -6.86
N HIS A 71 -5.08 15.61 -6.91
CA HIS A 71 -5.95 15.68 -5.74
C HIS A 71 -6.81 14.42 -5.68
N TYR A 72 -6.78 13.75 -4.54
CA TYR A 72 -7.56 12.56 -4.25
C TYR A 72 -8.75 12.95 -3.38
N LYS A 73 -9.89 12.35 -3.68
CA LYS A 73 -11.09 12.34 -2.85
C LYS A 73 -11.51 10.89 -2.69
N LEU A 74 -11.21 10.29 -1.55
CA LEU A 74 -11.64 8.92 -1.22
C LEU A 74 -13.04 8.99 -0.64
N ASN A 75 -13.98 8.24 -1.23
CA ASN A 75 -15.39 8.24 -0.85
C ASN A 75 -16.01 6.84 -1.02
N SER A 76 -15.66 5.91 -0.16
CA SER A 76 -16.23 4.57 -0.06
C SER A 76 -17.40 4.45 0.91
N PHE A 77 -17.81 5.54 1.57
CA PHE A 77 -18.89 5.56 2.55
C PHE A 77 -18.63 4.63 3.75
N GLY A 78 -17.37 4.45 4.14
CA GLY A 78 -16.96 3.57 5.24
C GLY A 78 -16.84 2.09 4.88
N THR A 79 -16.91 1.73 3.59
CA THR A 79 -16.92 0.32 3.16
C THR A 79 -15.52 -0.20 2.82
N ILE A 80 -14.58 0.68 2.47
CA ILE A 80 -13.20 0.34 2.12
C ILE A 80 -12.23 1.16 2.97
N TYR A 81 -12.46 2.47 3.02
CA TYR A 81 -11.66 3.44 3.75
C TYR A 81 -12.36 3.86 5.05
N THR A 82 -11.65 4.51 5.97
CA THR A 82 -12.23 5.07 7.20
C THR A 82 -13.01 6.38 6.93
N ASP A 83 -13.90 6.38 5.95
CA ASP A 83 -14.58 7.56 5.42
C ASP A 83 -16.10 7.56 5.67
N ALA A 84 -16.56 6.83 6.69
CA ALA A 84 -17.96 6.79 7.12
C ALA A 84 -18.52 8.19 7.47
N ASP A 85 -17.70 9.02 8.12
CA ASP A 85 -18.06 10.41 8.50
C ASP A 85 -17.83 11.43 7.37
N GLY A 86 -17.34 10.97 6.22
CA GLY A 86 -17.17 11.77 5.02
C GLY A 86 -15.84 11.56 4.30
N PRO A 87 -15.72 12.09 3.07
CA PRO A 87 -14.60 11.80 2.19
C PRO A 87 -13.24 12.22 2.76
N ILE A 88 -12.22 11.39 2.52
CA ILE A 88 -10.81 11.71 2.84
C ILE A 88 -10.20 12.40 1.62
N ASN A 89 -9.56 13.55 1.82
CA ASN A 89 -8.98 14.31 0.72
C ASN A 89 -7.50 14.59 1.00
N TYR A 90 -6.66 14.42 -0.01
CA TYR A 90 -5.26 14.82 0.07
C TYR A 90 -4.71 15.14 -1.33
N SER A 91 -3.62 15.88 -1.38
CA SER A 91 -3.02 16.33 -2.63
C SER A 91 -1.52 16.03 -2.75
N GLU A 92 -1.06 15.96 -3.99
CA GLU A 92 0.34 15.75 -4.35
C GLU A 92 0.74 16.77 -5.42
N VAL A 93 1.94 17.32 -5.30
CA VAL A 93 2.54 18.21 -6.31
C VAL A 93 3.90 17.69 -6.72
N GLY A 94 4.21 17.82 -8.01
CA GLY A 94 5.50 17.43 -8.56
C GLY A 94 6.03 18.50 -9.52
N PHE A 95 7.34 18.69 -9.53
CA PHE A 95 8.06 19.56 -10.45
C PHE A 95 9.26 18.82 -11.02
N TYR A 96 9.53 18.98 -12.30
CA TYR A 96 10.70 18.37 -12.93
C TYR A 96 11.39 19.31 -13.89
N ALA A 97 12.68 19.10 -14.03
CA ALA A 97 13.52 19.71 -15.05
C ALA A 97 14.40 18.65 -15.69
N GLN A 98 14.58 18.73 -16.99
CA GLN A 98 15.47 17.88 -17.77
C GLN A 98 16.38 18.74 -18.65
N PHE A 99 17.64 18.36 -18.65
CA PHE A 99 18.69 18.90 -19.50
C PHE A 99 19.27 17.76 -20.34
N GLN A 100 19.31 17.93 -21.65
CA GLN A 100 19.95 16.98 -22.56
C GLN A 100 20.87 17.72 -23.52
N LYS A 101 22.11 17.25 -23.66
CA LYS A 101 23.07 17.83 -24.57
C LYS A 101 23.85 16.77 -25.33
N LYS A 102 24.02 17.02 -26.62
CA LYS A 102 24.86 16.24 -27.52
C LYS A 102 26.20 16.94 -27.71
N PHE A 103 27.27 16.17 -27.76
CA PHE A 103 28.65 16.60 -27.96
C PHE A 103 29.35 15.68 -28.96
N ALA A 104 30.58 16.05 -29.35
CA ALA A 104 31.45 15.24 -30.20
C ALA A 104 30.76 14.79 -31.50
N ASP A 105 30.22 15.75 -32.27
CA ASP A 105 29.45 15.49 -33.50
C ASP A 105 28.33 14.46 -33.25
N GLU A 106 27.54 14.76 -32.21
CA GLU A 106 26.42 13.97 -31.70
C GLU A 106 26.74 12.57 -31.15
N ARG A 107 28.01 12.20 -31.05
CA ARG A 107 28.42 10.87 -30.55
C ARG A 107 28.23 10.71 -29.06
N PHE A 108 28.38 11.77 -28.27
CA PHE A 108 28.19 11.73 -26.83
C PHE A 108 26.90 12.45 -26.45
N LYS A 109 26.02 11.77 -25.73
CA LYS A 109 24.76 12.31 -25.24
C LYS A 109 24.76 12.27 -23.71
N LEU A 110 24.64 13.43 -23.10
CA LEU A 110 24.40 13.60 -21.67
C LEU A 110 22.92 13.94 -21.46
N THR A 111 22.24 13.20 -20.60
CA THR A 111 20.91 13.55 -20.10
C THR A 111 20.96 13.60 -18.59
N PHE A 112 20.49 14.70 -18.01
CA PHE A 112 20.32 14.88 -16.59
C PHE A 112 18.89 15.34 -16.32
N SER A 113 18.24 14.76 -15.32
CA SER A 113 16.92 15.20 -14.88
C SER A 113 16.81 15.16 -13.37
N LEU A 114 16.06 16.11 -12.82
CA LEU A 114 15.66 16.15 -11.43
C LEU A 114 14.15 16.24 -11.38
N ARG A 115 13.56 15.49 -10.45
CA ARG A 115 12.15 15.63 -10.10
C ARG A 115 12.03 15.81 -8.59
N TYR A 116 11.21 16.75 -8.17
CA TYR A 116 10.78 16.93 -6.79
C TYR A 116 9.29 16.59 -6.72
N ASP A 117 8.91 15.76 -5.76
CA ASP A 117 7.51 15.42 -5.49
C ASP A 117 7.22 15.62 -4.00
N LYS A 118 6.06 16.19 -3.68
CA LYS A 118 5.59 16.41 -2.30
C LYS A 118 4.15 15.96 -2.19
N SER A 119 3.89 15.04 -1.26
CA SER A 119 2.56 14.67 -0.78
C SER A 119 2.24 15.47 0.48
N GLU A 120 0.97 15.75 0.73
CA GLU A 120 0.53 16.28 2.04
C GLU A 120 0.89 15.31 3.19
N LEU A 121 0.98 14.01 2.90
CA LEU A 121 1.18 12.94 3.90
C LEU A 121 2.65 12.60 4.17
N PHE A 122 3.57 12.98 3.28
CA PHE A 122 4.98 12.57 3.35
C PHE A 122 5.93 13.71 3.08
N ASP A 123 7.15 13.63 3.61
CA ASP A 123 8.21 14.58 3.27
C ASP A 123 8.52 14.59 1.77
N GLY A 124 8.99 15.74 1.28
CA GLY A 124 9.30 15.91 -0.13
C GLY A 124 10.45 15.01 -0.58
N ASN A 125 10.31 14.39 -1.75
CA ASN A 125 11.29 13.48 -2.32
C ASN A 125 11.95 14.06 -3.59
N ILE A 126 13.28 13.94 -3.70
CA ILE A 126 14.04 14.36 -4.87
C ILE A 126 14.57 13.13 -5.60
N SER A 127 14.25 13.01 -6.90
CA SER A 127 14.66 11.91 -7.76
C SER A 127 15.61 12.36 -8.87
N PRO A 128 16.94 12.30 -8.66
CA PRO A 128 17.91 12.51 -9.73
C PRO A 128 17.99 11.34 -10.71
N ARG A 129 18.26 11.69 -11.97
CA ARG A 129 18.65 10.75 -13.02
C ARG A 129 19.75 11.34 -13.88
N LEU A 130 20.77 10.54 -14.13
CA LEU A 130 21.88 10.80 -15.03
C LEU A 130 21.96 9.67 -16.05
N ALA A 131 22.05 10.00 -17.33
CA ALA A 131 22.26 9.04 -18.40
C ALA A 131 23.33 9.55 -19.36
N LEU A 132 24.29 8.67 -19.66
CA LEU A 132 25.37 8.88 -20.60
C LEU A 132 25.19 7.88 -21.75
N GLY A 133 25.19 8.39 -22.98
CA GLY A 133 25.20 7.58 -24.19
C GLY A 133 26.42 7.92 -25.03
N TYR A 134 27.10 6.92 -25.56
CA TYR A 134 28.21 7.13 -26.49
C TYR A 134 28.13 6.21 -27.70
N THR A 135 28.22 6.81 -28.90
CA THR A 135 28.22 6.13 -30.18
C THR A 135 29.65 5.98 -30.73
N LEU A 136 30.11 4.73 -30.75
CA LEU A 136 31.44 4.29 -31.15
C LEU A 136 31.56 4.01 -32.65
N GLY A 137 32.81 3.97 -33.12
CA GLY A 137 33.17 3.55 -34.48
C GLY A 137 32.90 4.60 -35.55
N GLU A 138 33.62 4.52 -36.66
CA GLU A 138 33.41 5.43 -37.81
C GLU A 138 31.98 5.31 -38.35
N LYS A 139 31.46 4.08 -38.44
CA LYS A 139 30.12 3.74 -38.93
C LYS A 139 28.98 4.08 -37.97
N ARG A 140 29.28 4.48 -36.74
CA ARG A 140 28.28 4.84 -35.71
C ARG A 140 27.26 3.73 -35.42
N ASP A 141 27.71 2.48 -35.52
CA ASP A 141 26.89 1.27 -35.39
C ASP A 141 26.99 0.60 -34.01
N HIS A 142 27.75 1.19 -33.09
CA HIS A 142 27.94 0.69 -31.72
C HIS A 142 27.59 1.77 -30.70
N ASN A 143 26.78 1.44 -29.69
CA ASN A 143 26.29 2.37 -28.67
C ASN A 143 26.52 1.78 -27.28
N ILE A 144 27.15 2.55 -26.40
CA ILE A 144 27.27 2.26 -24.97
C ILE A 144 26.36 3.22 -24.21
N ARG A 145 25.67 2.71 -23.20
CA ARG A 145 24.78 3.47 -22.32
C ARG A 145 25.13 3.18 -20.88
N LEU A 146 25.25 4.22 -20.08
CA LEU A 146 25.37 4.13 -18.62
C LEU A 146 24.33 5.06 -18.01
N SER A 147 23.53 4.58 -17.07
CA SER A 147 22.60 5.41 -16.35
C SER A 147 22.61 5.12 -14.86
N TYR A 148 22.35 6.17 -14.09
CA TYR A 148 22.04 6.11 -12.67
C TYR A 148 20.74 6.87 -12.45
N GLN A 149 19.80 6.29 -11.73
CA GLN A 149 18.54 6.95 -11.40
C GLN A 149 18.05 6.50 -10.04
N THR A 150 17.37 7.40 -9.33
CA THR A 150 16.54 7.05 -8.19
C THR A 150 15.08 7.15 -8.57
N GLY A 151 14.26 6.33 -7.94
CA GLY A 151 12.81 6.39 -8.01
C GLY A 151 12.23 6.18 -6.62
N PHE A 152 10.96 6.52 -6.47
CA PHE A 152 10.21 6.28 -5.26
C PHE A 152 8.76 5.94 -5.60
N ARG A 153 8.05 5.34 -4.65
CA ARG A 153 6.62 5.08 -4.72
C ARG A 153 6.00 5.49 -3.40
N ASN A 154 5.06 6.45 -3.44
CA ASN A 154 4.22 6.72 -2.27
C ASN A 154 3.34 5.48 -2.00
N PRO A 155 3.03 5.20 -0.72
CA PRO A 155 2.07 4.17 -0.36
C PRO A 155 0.72 4.38 -1.06
N THR A 156 0.00 3.29 -1.31
CA THR A 156 -1.31 3.33 -1.95
C THR A 156 -2.37 3.95 -1.04
N THR A 157 -3.52 4.32 -1.60
CA THR A 157 -4.66 4.79 -0.79
C THR A 157 -5.13 3.75 0.23
N GLN A 158 -4.97 2.46 -0.08
CA GLN A 158 -5.29 1.38 0.85
C GLN A 158 -4.23 1.28 1.95
N ASP A 159 -2.93 1.29 1.60
CA ASP A 159 -1.82 1.29 2.57
C ASP A 159 -2.00 2.42 3.61
N LEU A 160 -2.61 3.53 3.19
CA LEU A 160 -2.78 4.72 4.02
C LEU A 160 -4.11 4.77 4.77
N PHE A 161 -5.22 4.44 4.10
CA PHE A 161 -6.56 4.78 4.59
C PHE A 161 -7.54 3.61 4.67
N ILE A 162 -7.08 2.36 4.44
CA ILE A 162 -7.98 1.22 4.56
C ILE A 162 -8.52 1.10 5.99
N GLY A 163 -9.78 0.70 6.11
CA GLY A 163 -10.49 0.51 7.37
C GLY A 163 -11.58 -0.54 7.18
N LEU A 164 -11.17 -1.75 6.78
CA LEU A 164 -12.08 -2.76 6.24
C LEU A 164 -12.08 -4.01 7.11
N ASN A 165 -13.26 -4.53 7.46
CA ASN A 165 -13.36 -5.87 8.00
C ASN A 165 -13.34 -6.89 6.85
N ALA A 166 -12.25 -7.65 6.71
CA ALA A 166 -12.13 -8.69 5.70
C ALA A 166 -12.62 -10.07 6.22
N GLY A 167 -13.20 -10.11 7.42
CA GLY A 167 -13.71 -11.31 8.08
C GLY A 167 -12.62 -12.08 8.82
N SER A 168 -11.49 -12.38 8.17
CA SER A 168 -10.35 -13.05 8.81
C SER A 168 -9.44 -12.11 9.61
N SER A 169 -9.52 -10.82 9.34
CA SER A 169 -8.74 -9.77 9.97
C SER A 169 -9.34 -8.41 9.60
N ILE A 170 -9.06 -7.41 10.41
CA ILE A 170 -9.37 -6.01 10.10
C ILE A 170 -8.16 -5.38 9.43
N LEU A 171 -8.36 -4.87 8.22
CA LEU A 171 -7.33 -4.17 7.47
C LEU A 171 -7.31 -2.71 7.91
N VAL A 172 -6.15 -2.21 8.38
CA VAL A 172 -6.01 -0.84 8.87
C VAL A 172 -4.83 -0.12 8.22
N GLY A 173 -5.14 0.98 7.53
CA GLY A 173 -4.15 1.82 6.87
C GLY A 173 -3.33 2.63 7.87
N SER A 174 -2.07 2.90 7.53
CA SER A 174 -1.10 3.43 8.50
C SER A 174 -0.99 4.95 8.49
N ALA A 175 -1.79 5.70 7.70
CA ALA A 175 -1.70 7.16 7.75
C ALA A 175 -2.06 7.63 9.16
N GLU A 176 -1.28 8.57 9.71
CA GLU A 176 -1.47 9.02 11.10
C GLU A 176 -2.91 9.47 11.39
N GLU A 177 -3.50 10.22 10.45
CA GLU A 177 -4.89 10.66 10.55
C GLU A 177 -5.92 9.52 10.41
N ASN A 178 -5.54 8.37 9.86
CA ASN A 178 -6.39 7.18 9.71
C ASN A 178 -6.49 6.36 11.00
N LEU A 179 -5.41 6.32 11.79
CA LEU A 179 -5.29 5.45 12.96
C LEU A 179 -6.38 5.68 14.01
N ASP A 180 -6.87 6.92 14.12
CA ASP A 180 -7.94 7.30 15.05
C ASP A 180 -9.34 7.33 14.43
N ARG A 181 -9.46 6.98 13.14
CA ARG A 181 -10.75 6.98 12.40
C ARG A 181 -11.39 5.60 12.33
N ASP A 182 -10.61 4.53 12.36
CA ASP A 182 -11.15 3.17 12.51
C ASP A 182 -11.47 2.93 13.99
N ILE A 183 -12.76 2.96 14.35
CA ILE A 183 -13.24 2.75 15.71
C ILE A 183 -14.18 1.55 15.71
N ARG A 184 -13.84 0.52 16.48
CA ARG A 184 -14.62 -0.73 16.53
C ARG A 184 -14.90 -1.12 17.97
N THR A 185 -16.04 -1.77 18.19
CA THR A 185 -16.42 -2.25 19.53
C THR A 185 -16.62 -3.75 19.49
N PHE A 186 -15.89 -4.45 20.36
CA PHE A 186 -15.88 -5.90 20.45
C PHE A 186 -16.49 -6.36 21.77
N PRO A 187 -17.22 -7.49 21.78
CA PRO A 187 -17.64 -8.12 23.03
C PRO A 187 -16.42 -8.67 23.77
N VAL A 188 -16.43 -8.54 25.10
CA VAL A 188 -15.43 -9.14 25.98
C VAL A 188 -15.98 -10.42 26.57
N SER A 189 -15.18 -11.48 26.60
CA SER A 189 -15.53 -12.79 27.15
C SER A 189 -15.99 -12.69 28.61
N GLN A 190 -16.76 -13.69 29.06
CA GLN A 190 -17.16 -13.77 30.46
C GLN A 190 -15.94 -13.86 31.40
N SER A 191 -14.84 -14.49 30.96
CA SER A 191 -13.59 -14.58 31.71
C SER A 191 -12.96 -13.21 31.90
N GLY A 192 -12.88 -12.40 30.84
CA GLY A 192 -12.43 -11.00 30.92
C GLY A 192 -13.32 -10.15 31.84
N GLN A 193 -14.64 -10.30 31.74
CA GLN A 193 -15.58 -9.60 32.63
C GLN A 193 -15.41 -9.99 34.10
N ASN A 194 -15.10 -11.26 34.38
CA ASN A 194 -14.81 -11.72 35.74
C ASN A 194 -13.51 -11.12 36.31
N LEU A 195 -12.61 -10.62 35.47
CA LEU A 195 -11.45 -9.81 35.86
C LEU A 195 -11.79 -8.31 36.03
N GLY A 196 -13.06 -7.92 35.94
CA GLY A 196 -13.51 -6.55 36.10
C GLY A 196 -13.48 -5.72 34.82
N GLN A 197 -13.26 -6.33 33.66
CA GLN A 197 -13.36 -5.65 32.37
C GLN A 197 -14.82 -5.37 31.99
N PRO A 198 -15.11 -4.30 31.23
CA PRO A 198 -16.44 -4.06 30.71
C PRO A 198 -16.91 -5.19 29.77
N ALA A 199 -18.22 -5.31 29.56
CA ALA A 199 -18.79 -6.32 28.65
C ALA A 199 -18.43 -6.12 27.18
N THR A 200 -17.99 -4.92 26.81
CA THR A 200 -17.49 -4.56 25.48
C THR A 200 -16.27 -3.67 25.61
N SER A 201 -15.36 -3.76 24.64
CA SER A 201 -14.21 -2.86 24.52
C SER A 201 -14.22 -2.11 23.20
N THR A 202 -13.89 -0.83 23.23
CA THR A 202 -13.75 0.01 22.03
C THR A 202 -12.27 0.12 21.69
N ILE A 203 -11.92 -0.31 20.49
CA ILE A 203 -10.55 -0.35 19.97
C ILE A 203 -10.43 0.61 18.78
N LEU A 204 -9.35 1.39 18.78
CA LEU A 204 -8.94 2.24 17.68
C LEU A 204 -7.99 1.47 16.76
N GLY A 205 -8.00 1.78 15.46
CA GLY A 205 -7.03 1.22 14.50
C GLY A 205 -5.57 1.42 14.92
N ARG A 206 -5.27 2.52 15.64
CA ARG A 206 -3.98 2.80 16.29
C ARG A 206 -3.45 1.63 17.13
N ALA A 207 -4.33 0.87 17.78
CA ALA A 207 -3.91 -0.24 18.62
C ALA A 207 -3.14 -1.32 17.85
N ALA A 208 -3.39 -1.50 16.54
CA ALA A 208 -2.60 -2.40 15.71
C ALA A 208 -1.12 -2.00 15.65
N TYR A 209 -0.82 -0.69 15.69
CA TYR A 209 0.52 -0.12 15.58
C TYR A 209 1.19 0.13 16.94
N GLU A 210 0.41 0.27 18.01
CA GLU A 210 0.93 0.72 19.32
C GLU A 210 0.68 -0.26 20.47
N ASN A 211 -0.27 -1.19 20.34
CA ASN A 211 -0.67 -2.11 21.40
C ASN A 211 -1.01 -3.50 20.83
N SER A 212 -0.05 -4.18 20.22
CA SER A 212 -0.28 -5.47 19.56
C SER A 212 0.85 -6.49 19.75
N PHE A 213 0.49 -7.77 19.73
CA PHE A 213 1.41 -8.90 19.62
C PHE A 213 1.48 -9.38 18.16
N SER A 214 2.53 -10.08 17.74
CA SER A 214 2.51 -10.70 16.40
C SER A 214 1.58 -11.92 16.38
N GLU A 215 0.81 -12.12 15.30
CA GLU A 215 -0.08 -13.29 15.13
C GLU A 215 0.69 -14.60 15.36
N ILE A 216 1.90 -14.71 14.77
CA ILE A 216 2.75 -15.89 14.91
C ILE A 216 3.12 -16.17 16.38
N SER A 217 3.36 -15.12 17.16
CA SER A 217 3.71 -15.27 18.58
C SER A 217 2.52 -15.69 19.43
N VAL A 218 1.32 -15.20 19.11
CA VAL A 218 0.07 -15.60 19.77
C VAL A 218 -0.28 -17.05 19.46
N LEU A 219 -0.22 -17.45 18.19
CA LEU A 219 -0.45 -18.85 17.79
C LEU A 219 0.50 -19.81 18.52
N LYS A 220 1.78 -19.43 18.65
CA LYS A 220 2.75 -20.23 19.40
C LYS A 220 2.39 -20.28 20.90
N PHE A 221 2.00 -19.16 21.48
CA PHE A 221 1.55 -19.10 22.86
C PHE A 221 0.30 -19.96 23.12
N GLU A 222 -0.65 -20.00 22.19
CA GLU A 222 -1.83 -20.88 22.29
C GLU A 222 -1.45 -22.36 22.28
N GLU A 223 -0.40 -22.74 21.56
CA GLU A 223 0.13 -24.11 21.54
C GLU A 223 0.91 -24.48 22.82
N THR A 224 1.70 -23.56 23.37
CA THR A 224 2.65 -23.85 24.47
C THR A 224 2.13 -23.47 25.85
N GLY A 225 1.27 -22.46 25.93
CA GLY A 225 0.90 -21.76 27.18
C GLY A 225 2.04 -20.96 27.82
N ASP A 226 3.19 -20.83 27.16
CA ASP A 226 4.36 -20.13 27.69
C ASP A 226 4.32 -18.65 27.34
N VAL A 227 4.09 -17.81 28.35
CA VAL A 227 3.99 -16.34 28.19
C VAL A 227 5.24 -15.71 27.57
N THR A 228 6.39 -16.38 27.61
CA THR A 228 7.63 -15.90 26.98
C THR A 228 7.63 -16.03 25.46
N ASP A 229 6.67 -16.76 24.89
CA ASP A 229 6.49 -16.87 23.44
C ASP A 229 5.79 -15.65 22.84
N LEU A 230 5.09 -14.84 23.64
CA LEU A 230 4.42 -13.62 23.17
C LEU A 230 5.43 -12.54 22.82
N VAL A 231 5.35 -12.02 21.59
CA VAL A 231 6.25 -11.00 21.07
C VAL A 231 5.44 -9.77 20.68
N ILE A 232 5.77 -8.63 21.29
CA ILE A 232 5.19 -7.33 20.93
C ILE A 232 5.59 -7.01 19.49
N SER A 233 4.59 -6.71 18.64
CA SER A 233 4.80 -6.40 17.22
C SER A 233 4.93 -4.90 17.00
N ASN A 234 3.84 -4.16 17.21
CA ASN A 234 3.78 -2.70 17.04
C ASN A 234 4.50 -2.22 15.76
N PRO A 235 4.01 -2.62 14.56
CA PRO A 235 4.65 -2.31 13.29
C PRO A 235 4.79 -0.79 13.08
N ASP A 236 5.86 -0.39 12.40
CA ASP A 236 6.07 1.01 12.02
C ASP A 236 5.05 1.43 10.93
N ILE A 237 4.64 2.69 10.97
CA ILE A 237 3.88 3.34 9.89
C ILE A 237 4.67 3.33 8.57
N VAL A 238 3.96 3.09 7.46
CA VAL A 238 4.58 2.99 6.13
C VAL A 238 5.22 4.30 5.67
N LYS A 239 6.32 4.18 4.93
CA LYS A 239 7.06 5.29 4.31
C LYS A 239 7.13 5.06 2.80
N PRO A 240 7.38 6.11 1.99
CA PRO A 240 7.56 5.93 0.56
C PRO A 240 8.72 4.98 0.25
N GLU A 241 8.45 3.96 -0.57
CA GLU A 241 9.47 3.02 -1.01
C GLU A 241 10.45 3.73 -1.93
N GLN A 242 11.73 3.36 -1.87
CA GLN A 242 12.77 3.96 -2.70
C GLN A 242 13.58 2.91 -3.45
N VAL A 243 14.02 3.27 -4.65
CA VAL A 243 14.94 2.46 -5.46
C VAL A 243 16.04 3.32 -6.04
N ALA A 244 17.27 2.83 -5.99
CA ALA A 244 18.40 3.38 -6.72
C ALA A 244 18.93 2.32 -7.70
N THR A 245 19.01 2.67 -8.98
CA THR A 245 19.41 1.75 -10.05
C THR A 245 20.59 2.31 -10.82
N ILE A 246 21.60 1.47 -11.03
CA ILE A 246 22.65 1.68 -12.03
C ILE A 246 22.44 0.67 -13.16
N GLU A 247 22.50 1.12 -14.41
CA GLU A 247 22.34 0.28 -15.61
C GLU A 247 23.47 0.54 -16.59
N LEU A 248 24.04 -0.53 -17.13
CA LEU A 248 25.00 -0.51 -18.23
C LEU A 248 24.40 -1.27 -19.41
N GLY A 249 24.42 -0.65 -20.58
CA GLY A 249 23.92 -1.24 -21.82
C GLY A 249 24.91 -1.07 -22.97
N TYR A 250 24.89 -2.04 -23.88
CA TYR A 250 25.62 -2.01 -25.13
C TYR A 250 24.71 -2.50 -26.25
N ARG A 251 24.67 -1.77 -27.37
CA ARG A 251 24.00 -2.20 -28.60
C ARG A 251 24.90 -1.97 -29.80
N GLY A 252 25.18 -3.01 -30.56
CA GLY A 252 26.06 -2.94 -31.73
C GLY A 252 25.51 -3.69 -32.93
N LYS A 253 25.83 -3.23 -34.15
CA LYS A 253 25.54 -3.93 -35.39
C LYS A 253 26.84 -4.39 -36.06
N ILE A 254 26.94 -5.68 -36.36
CA ILE A 254 28.07 -6.32 -37.05
C ILE A 254 27.53 -6.95 -38.33
N SER A 255 27.75 -6.30 -39.48
CA SER A 255 27.15 -6.70 -40.77
C SER A 255 25.61 -6.77 -40.68
N ILE A 256 25.03 -7.97 -40.74
CA ILE A 256 23.58 -8.21 -40.61
C ILE A 256 23.15 -8.50 -39.17
N LEU A 257 24.09 -8.80 -38.27
CA LEU A 257 23.81 -9.18 -36.89
C LEU A 257 23.71 -7.93 -36.01
N THR A 258 22.69 -7.83 -35.17
CA THR A 258 22.62 -6.83 -34.09
C THR A 258 22.71 -7.54 -32.74
N ILE A 259 23.58 -7.04 -31.87
CA ILE A 259 23.78 -7.53 -30.51
C ILE A 259 23.31 -6.43 -29.56
N ASP A 260 22.45 -6.77 -28.61
CA ASP A 260 22.01 -5.88 -27.53
C ASP A 260 22.23 -6.61 -26.20
N PHE A 261 22.87 -5.92 -25.25
CA PHE A 261 23.17 -6.41 -23.93
C PHE A 261 22.85 -5.30 -22.93
N SER A 262 22.17 -5.65 -21.84
CA SER A 262 21.93 -4.76 -20.72
C SER A 262 22.09 -5.51 -19.41
N THR A 263 22.64 -4.83 -18.41
CA THR A 263 22.73 -5.31 -17.04
C THR A 263 22.45 -4.15 -16.09
N TYR A 264 21.83 -4.44 -14.96
CA TYR A 264 21.46 -3.44 -13.97
C TYR A 264 21.62 -3.99 -12.56
N TYR A 265 21.80 -3.08 -11.61
CA TYR A 265 21.77 -3.35 -10.19
C TYR A 265 20.86 -2.32 -9.51
N SER A 266 19.87 -2.81 -8.76
CA SER A 266 18.91 -1.99 -8.04
C SER A 266 19.01 -2.26 -6.54
N LYS A 267 19.07 -1.19 -5.75
CA LYS A 267 18.98 -1.24 -4.28
C LYS A 267 17.65 -0.63 -3.84
N TYR A 268 16.84 -1.41 -3.16
CA TYR A 268 15.54 -1.00 -2.61
C TYR A 268 15.67 -0.62 -1.13
N LYS A 269 14.81 0.29 -0.67
CA LYS A 269 14.70 0.71 0.72
C LYS A 269 13.22 0.94 1.07
N ASP A 270 12.89 0.71 2.34
CA ASP A 270 11.57 1.00 2.93
C ASP A 270 10.43 0.22 2.24
N PHE A 271 10.64 -1.07 1.94
CA PHE A 271 9.63 -1.93 1.30
C PHE A 271 8.39 -2.06 2.19
N ILE A 272 7.21 -1.93 1.60
CA ILE A 272 5.94 -2.03 2.32
C ILE A 272 5.47 -3.49 2.31
N SER A 273 5.28 -4.07 3.49
CA SER A 273 4.68 -5.39 3.70
C SER A 273 3.47 -5.28 4.62
N ASN A 274 2.55 -6.24 4.46
CA ASN A 274 1.44 -6.40 5.40
C ASN A 274 1.93 -7.25 6.58
N GLU A 275 1.63 -6.81 7.79
CA GLU A 275 1.99 -7.51 9.03
C GLU A 275 0.72 -7.86 9.77
N LYS A 276 0.59 -9.11 10.23
CA LYS A 276 -0.57 -9.52 11.02
C LYS A 276 -0.26 -9.47 12.51
N VAL A 277 -1.16 -8.83 13.24
CA VAL A 277 -1.00 -8.59 14.68
C VAL A 277 -2.29 -8.88 15.43
N GLU A 278 -2.16 -9.27 16.69
CA GLU A 278 -3.29 -9.46 17.59
C GLU A 278 -3.35 -8.31 18.57
N VAL A 279 -4.47 -7.59 18.53
CA VAL A 279 -4.76 -6.49 19.45
C VAL A 279 -5.56 -7.05 20.63
N PRO A 280 -5.01 -7.05 21.86
CA PRO A 280 -5.78 -7.43 23.03
C PRO A 280 -6.93 -6.43 23.25
N LEU A 281 -8.11 -6.94 23.55
CA LEU A 281 -9.28 -6.09 23.77
C LEU A 281 -9.18 -5.26 25.07
N TYR A 282 -8.27 -5.61 25.96
CA TYR A 282 -7.98 -4.86 27.19
C TYR A 282 -6.56 -5.12 27.69
N GLY A 283 -6.05 -4.15 28.45
CA GLY A 283 -4.66 -4.16 28.91
C GLY A 283 -3.66 -3.73 27.84
N ASP A 284 -2.49 -3.30 28.30
CA ASP A 284 -1.40 -2.90 27.42
C ASP A 284 -0.42 -4.06 27.23
N VAL A 285 0.10 -4.24 26.02
CA VAL A 285 1.11 -5.26 25.71
C VAL A 285 2.31 -5.14 26.64
N GLY A 286 2.82 -6.28 27.10
CA GLY A 286 3.82 -6.35 28.16
C GLY A 286 3.25 -6.32 29.60
N THR A 287 1.92 -6.21 29.77
CA THR A 287 1.27 -6.37 31.08
C THR A 287 0.62 -7.76 31.24
N PRO A 288 0.47 -8.26 32.49
CA PRO A 288 -0.26 -9.51 32.75
C PRO A 288 -1.73 -9.47 32.27
N LEU A 289 -2.32 -8.27 32.22
CA LEU A 289 -3.70 -8.09 31.80
C LEU A 289 -3.86 -8.35 30.30
N ALA A 290 -2.93 -7.87 29.47
CA ALA A 290 -2.93 -8.16 28.03
C ALA A 290 -2.68 -9.65 27.75
N VAL A 291 -1.79 -10.30 28.50
CA VAL A 291 -1.61 -11.77 28.42
C VAL A 291 -2.93 -12.50 28.74
N SER A 292 -3.65 -12.04 29.76
CA SER A 292 -4.96 -12.62 30.13
C SER A 292 -6.00 -12.43 29.02
N ALA A 293 -5.97 -11.28 28.33
CA ALA A 293 -6.83 -11.03 27.17
C ALA A 293 -6.57 -12.08 26.08
N ILE A 294 -5.31 -12.32 25.71
CA ILE A 294 -4.95 -13.36 24.74
C ILE A 294 -5.42 -14.75 25.21
N GLN A 295 -5.15 -15.11 26.47
CA GLN A 295 -5.55 -16.41 27.04
C GLN A 295 -7.06 -16.68 26.99
N PHE A 296 -7.87 -15.63 27.09
CA PHE A 296 -9.33 -15.75 27.07
C PHE A 296 -9.93 -15.63 25.67
N GLY A 297 -9.10 -15.46 24.64
CA GLY A 297 -9.56 -15.18 23.27
C GLY A 297 -10.16 -13.78 23.13
N ASP A 298 -9.84 -12.87 24.05
CA ASP A 298 -10.25 -11.47 24.02
C ASP A 298 -9.23 -10.63 23.25
N PHE A 299 -9.08 -10.94 21.97
CA PHE A 299 -8.25 -10.19 21.03
C PHE A 299 -8.90 -10.17 19.66
N GLU A 300 -8.43 -9.27 18.80
CA GLU A 300 -8.87 -9.19 17.42
C GLU A 300 -7.65 -9.08 16.49
N THR A 301 -7.73 -9.76 15.35
CA THR A 301 -6.65 -9.79 14.37
C THR A 301 -6.71 -8.57 13.44
N TYR A 302 -5.62 -7.81 13.40
CA TYR A 302 -5.42 -6.69 12.49
C TYR A 302 -4.32 -7.01 11.47
N GLN A 303 -4.40 -6.37 10.31
CA GLN A 303 -3.40 -6.42 9.24
C GLN A 303 -3.14 -5.02 8.65
#